data_AF-A0A975GNM7-F1
#
_entry.id   AF-A0A975GNM7-F1
#
_cell.length_a   1.000
_cell.length_b   1.000
_cell.length_c   1.000
_cell.angle_alpha   90.00
_cell.angle_beta   90.00
_cell.angle_gamma   90.00
#
_symmetry.space_group_name_H-M   'P 1'
#
loop_
_entity.id
_entity.type
_entity.pdbx_description
1 polymer ?
#
loop_
_entity_poly.entity_id
_entity_poly.type
_entity_poly.pdbx_seq_one_letter_code
_entity_poly.pdbx_strand_id
1 'polypeptide(L)' 'MENIDDLKKRLEVLGDKIREVKKRLPAHSVKPHQLMSLFELEDEYDDVLLKIRKIKQGQQGGRTTTTT' A
#
# COMPACT_ATOMS: atom_id res chain seq x y z
N MET A 1 5.84 17.67 -2.33
CA MET A 1 4.95 17.05 -1.34
C MET A 1 4.01 16.14 -2.11
N GLU A 2 4.11 14.83 -1.90
CA GLU A 2 3.10 13.89 -2.41
C GLU A 2 1.76 14.21 -1.71
N ASN A 3 0.75 14.52 -2.51
CA ASN A 3 -0.60 14.77 -2.01
C ASN A 3 -1.31 13.44 -1.75
N ILE A 4 -2.30 13.44 -0.84
CA ILE A 4 -3.11 12.24 -0.57
C ILE A 4 -3.77 11.70 -1.87
N ASP A 5 -4.15 12.57 -2.80
CA ASP A 5 -4.70 12.18 -4.11
C ASP A 5 -3.70 11.37 -4.95
N ASP A 6 -2.44 11.77 -4.95
CA ASP A 6 -1.36 11.10 -5.67
C ASP A 6 -1.08 9.71 -5.07
N LEU A 7 -1.01 9.63 -3.74
CA LEU A 7 -0.86 8.37 -3.02
C LEU A 7 -2.05 7.42 -3.26
N LYS A 8 -3.27 7.95 -3.35
CA LYS A 8 -4.47 7.14 -3.69
C LYS A 8 -4.42 6.59 -5.11
N LYS A 9 -4.02 7.40 -6.09
CA LYS A 9 -3.81 6.94 -7.47
C LYS A 9 -2.75 5.83 -7.51
N ARG A 10 -1.65 6.00 -6.78
CA ARG A 10 -0.61 4.99 -6.66
C ARG A 10 -1.13 3.69 -6.03
N LEU A 11 -1.97 3.81 -5.01
CA LEU A 11 -2.63 2.68 -4.36
C LEU A 11 -3.53 1.89 -5.33
N GLU A 12 -4.29 2.59 -6.18
CA GLU A 12 -5.14 1.98 -7.22
C GLU A 12 -4.31 1.22 -8.25
N VAL A 13 -3.22 1.84 -8.74
CA VAL A 13 -2.28 1.21 -9.68
C VAL A 13 -1.61 -0.03 -9.09
N LEU A 14 -1.19 0.02 -7.82
CA LEU A 14 -0.61 -1.12 -7.12
C LEU A 14 -1.64 -2.25 -6.96
N GLY A 15 -2.88 -1.92 -6.60
CA GLY A 15 -3.97 -2.89 -6.49
C GLY A 15 -4.25 -3.62 -7.81
N ASP A 16 -4.25 -2.90 -8.93
CA ASP A 16 -4.48 -3.49 -10.25
C ASP A 16 -3.33 -4.45 -10.65
N LYS A 17 -2.08 -4.06 -10.39
CA LYS A 17 -0.90 -4.92 -10.59
C LYS A 17 -0.97 -6.20 -9.76
N ILE A 18 -1.31 -6.09 -8.48
CA ILE A 18 -1.50 -7.24 -7.58
C ILE A 18 -2.56 -8.17 -8.14
N ARG A 19 -3.68 -7.63 -8.63
CA ARG A 19 -4.77 -8.40 -9.23
C ARG A 19 -4.36 -9.09 -10.53
N GLU A 20 -3.62 -8.41 -11.39
CA GLU A 20 -3.06 -9.01 -12.60
C GLU A 20 -2.10 -10.16 -12.29
N VAL A 21 -1.18 -9.96 -11.33
CA VAL A 21 -0.24 -11.01 -10.91
C VAL A 21 -0.99 -12.20 -10.29
N LYS A 22 -1.97 -11.94 -9.42
CA LYS A 22 -2.86 -12.97 -8.85
C LYS A 22 -3.66 -13.71 -9.92
N LYS A 23 -4.11 -13.03 -10.98
CA LYS A 23 -4.85 -13.65 -12.10
C LYS A 23 -3.96 -14.52 -12.98
N ARG A 24 -2.68 -14.16 -13.12
CA ARG A 24 -1.67 -14.92 -13.89
C ARG A 24 -1.10 -16.10 -13.11
N LEU A 25 -1.25 -16.12 -11.78
CA LEU A 25 -0.88 -17.25 -10.94
C LEU A 25 -1.84 -18.44 -11.19
N PRO A 26 -1.34 -19.60 -11.64
CA PRO A 26 -2.15 -20.81 -11.75
C PRO A 26 -2.57 -21.28 -10.35
N ALA A 27 -3.87 -21.58 -10.15
CA ALA A 27 -4.42 -22.09 -8.88
C ALA A 27 -3.75 -23.39 -8.37
N HIS A 28 -3.00 -24.08 -9.25
CA HIS A 28 -2.40 -25.38 -8.96
C HIS A 28 -0.87 -25.40 -9.17
N SER A 29 -0.24 -24.26 -9.47
CA SER A 29 1.21 -24.20 -9.64
C SER A 29 1.73 -22.80 -9.36
N VAL A 30 2.13 -22.56 -8.11
CA VAL A 30 2.77 -21.31 -7.70
C VAL A 30 4.17 -21.22 -8.29
N LYS A 31 4.40 -20.24 -9.16
CA LYS A 31 5.74 -19.92 -9.66
C LYS A 31 6.43 -19.00 -8.64
N PRO A 32 7.60 -19.39 -8.07
CA PRO A 32 8.26 -18.64 -6.99
C PRO A 32 8.51 -17.17 -7.34
N HIS A 33 8.93 -16.90 -8.58
CA HIS A 33 9.18 -15.55 -9.08
C HIS A 33 7.95 -14.64 -9.06
N GLN A 34 6.77 -15.18 -9.40
CA GLN A 34 5.51 -14.42 -9.42
C GLN A 34 5.01 -14.14 -8.00
N LEU A 35 5.23 -15.09 -7.08
CA LEU A 35 4.90 -14.94 -5.68
C LEU A 35 5.80 -13.88 -5.01
N MET A 36 7.09 -13.86 -5.33
CA MET A 36 8.02 -12.85 -4.82
C MET A 36 7.62 -11.44 -5.30
N SER A 37 7.34 -11.27 -6.60
CA SER A 37 6.84 -9.99 -7.12
C SER A 37 5.49 -9.60 -6.51
N LEU A 38 4.63 -10.56 -6.18
CA LEU A 38 3.38 -10.29 -5.50
C LEU A 38 3.61 -9.75 -4.08
N PHE A 39 4.51 -10.37 -3.32
CA PHE A 39 4.88 -9.92 -1.98
C PHE A 39 5.50 -8.52 -2.00
N GLU A 40 6.38 -8.22 -2.95
CA GLU A 40 6.96 -6.88 -3.11
C GLU A 40 5.88 -5.82 -3.40
N LEU A 41 4.91 -6.15 -4.24
CA LEU A 41 3.79 -5.25 -4.54
C LEU A 41 2.85 -5.07 -3.33
N GLU A 42 2.62 -6.12 -2.55
CA GLU A 42 1.81 -6.07 -1.32
C GLU A 42 2.50 -5.25 -0.22
N ASP A 43 3.82 -5.34 -0.09
CA ASP A 43 4.61 -4.52 0.84
C ASP A 43 4.60 -3.03 0.44
N GLU A 44 4.78 -2.71 -0.85
CA GLU A 44 4.70 -1.33 -1.35
C GLU A 44 3.28 -0.74 -1.14
N TYR A 45 2.24 -1.55 -1.34
CA TYR A 45 0.85 -1.14 -1.09
C TYR A 45 0.63 -0.76 0.38
N ASP A 46 1.13 -1.56 1.32
CA ASP A 46 0.99 -1.31 2.75
C ASP A 46 1.79 -0.06 3.19
N ASP A 47 2.98 0.15 2.63
CA ASP A 47 3.79 1.35 2.92
C ASP A 47 3.10 2.64 2.44
N VAL A 48 2.49 2.62 1.25
CA VAL A 48 1.68 3.73 0.73
C VAL A 48 0.44 3.97 1.59
N LEU A 49 -0.24 2.90 2.01
CA LEU A 49 -1.39 2.98 2.91
C LEU A 49 -0.99 3.61 4.26
N LEU A 50 0.15 3.21 4.81
CA LEU A 50 0.69 3.75 6.06
C LEU A 50 1.05 5.22 5.93
N LYS A 51 1.63 5.65 4.79
CA LYS A 51 1.89 7.06 4.49
C LYS A 51 0.59 7.88 4.47
N ILE A 52 -0.44 7.39 3.78
CA ILE A 52 -1.77 8.04 3.78
C ILE A 52 -2.33 8.15 5.19
N ARG A 53 -2.24 7.06 5.97
CA ARG A 53 -2.72 7.04 7.36
C ARG A 53 -1.96 8.03 8.24
N LYS A 54 -0.63 8.08 8.14
CA LYS A 54 0.23 9.03 8.87
C LYS A 54 -0.10 10.47 8.52
N ILE A 55 -0.32 10.79 7.24
CA ILE A 55 -0.72 12.13 6.82
C ILE A 55 -2.10 12.48 7.40
N LYS A 56 -3.06 11.55 7.30
CA LYS A 56 -4.42 11.74 7.83
C LYS A 56 -4.44 11.88 9.37
N GLN A 57 -3.61 11.11 10.08
CA GLN A 57 -3.47 11.16 11.53
C GLN A 57 -2.67 12.37 11.99
N GLY A 58 -1.62 12.77 11.27
CA GLY A 58 -0.86 14.00 11.53
C GLY A 58 -1.72 15.26 11.34
N GLN A 59 -2.69 15.22 10.43
CA GLN A 59 -3.71 16.26 10.30
C GLN A 59 -4.79 16.20 11.40
N GLN A 60 -4.92 15.11 12.16
CA GLN A 60 -5.87 14.95 13.27
C GLN A 60 -5.20 14.99 14.67
N GLY A 61 -3.88 14.93 14.75
CA GLY A 61 -3.09 14.80 15.99
C GLY A 61 -2.56 16.10 16.59
N GLY A 62 -3.06 17.26 16.16
CA GLY A 62 -2.70 18.56 16.73
C GLY A 62 -3.39 18.90 18.06
N ARG A 63 -3.89 17.94 18.83
CA ARG A 63 -4.52 18.19 20.13
C ARG A 63 -4.21 17.09 21.16
N THR A 64 -3.55 17.54 22.24
CA THR A 64 -3.40 16.93 23.57
C THR A 64 -2.34 15.82 23.67
N THR A 65 -1.34 15.84 24.55
CA THR A 65 -1.22 16.41 25.91
C THR A 65 0.23 16.75 26.31
N THR A 66 0.41 17.97 26.82
CA THR A 66 1.33 18.37 27.90
C THR A 66 1.07 17.54 29.19
N THR A 67 2.05 17.50 30.12
CA THR A 67 1.97 17.01 31.53
C THR A 67 2.38 15.54 31.68
N THR A 68 3.37 15.09 32.48
CA THR A 68 4.19 15.66 33.57
C THR A 68 5.50 14.88 33.62
#